data_AF-A0A1G3UGF5-F1
#
_entry.id   AF-A0A1G3UGF5-F1
#
_cell.length_a   1.000
_cell.length_b   1.000
_cell.length_c   1.000
_cell.angle_alpha   90.00
_cell.angle_beta   90.00
_cell.angle_gamma   90.00
#
_symmetry.space_group_name_H-M   'P 1'
#
loop_
_entity.id
_entity.type
_entity.pdbx_description
1 polymer ?
#
loop_
_entity_poly.entity_id
_entity_poly.type
_entity_poly.pdbx_seq_one_letter_code
_entity_poly.pdbx_strand_id
1 'polypeptide(L)'
;MQKDRFERIISFLLGASLAILIFGALIIFKIFLFLGFSLALFITVIFIVISLFLILTLDAFSINRQRLDEAKKQTNILENIESKYTKEV
;
A
#
# COMPACT_ATOMS: atom_id res chain seq x y z
N MET A 1 -10.44 2.25 -16.98
CA MET A 1 -9.30 2.97 -17.57
C MET A 1 -8.46 3.78 -16.58
N GLN A 2 -8.98 4.78 -15.83
CA GLN A 2 -8.17 5.46 -14.79
C GLN A 2 -7.93 4.59 -13.54
N LYS A 3 -8.94 3.81 -13.13
CA LYS A 3 -8.86 2.88 -11.99
C LYS A 3 -7.75 1.83 -12.17
N ASP A 4 -7.66 1.22 -13.36
CA ASP A 4 -6.64 0.23 -13.68
C ASP A 4 -5.21 0.79 -13.61
N ARG A 5 -5.01 2.06 -14.02
CA ARG A 5 -3.71 2.71 -13.93
C ARG A 5 -3.29 2.94 -12.48
N PHE A 6 -4.23 3.32 -11.64
CA PHE A 6 -3.96 3.59 -10.22
C PHE A 6 -3.64 2.30 -9.45
N GLU A 7 -4.44 1.25 -9.63
CA GLU A 7 -4.16 -0.09 -9.05
C GLU A 7 -2.80 -0.62 -9.51
N ARG A 8 -2.44 -0.41 -10.79
CA ARG A 8 -1.14 -0.81 -11.32
C ARG A 8 0.02 -0.05 -10.69
N ILE A 9 -0.14 1.26 -10.43
CA ILE A 9 0.86 2.08 -9.75
C ILE A 9 1.03 1.62 -8.29
N ILE A 10 -0.07 1.41 -7.56
CA ILE A 10 -0.01 0.97 -6.16
C ILE A 10 0.63 -0.42 -6.05
N SER A 11 0.26 -1.34 -6.94
CA SER A 11 0.84 -2.69 -6.99
C SER A 11 2.34 -2.65 -7.31
N PHE A 12 2.76 -1.78 -8.24
CA PHE A 12 4.17 -1.55 -8.53
C PHE A 12 4.90 -0.98 -7.32
N LEU A 13 4.31 -0.01 -6.62
CA LEU A 13 4.92 0.65 -5.48
C LEU A 13 5.03 -0.30 -4.27
N LEU A 14 4.07 -1.20 -4.07
CA LEU A 14 4.15 -2.28 -3.08
C LEU A 14 5.30 -3.25 -3.40
N GLY A 15 5.43 -3.66 -4.67
CA GLY A 15 6.56 -4.51 -5.10
C GLY A 15 7.92 -3.80 -4.93
N ALA A 16 8.01 -2.54 -5.34
CA ALA A 16 9.21 -1.73 -5.21
C ALA A 16 9.58 -1.48 -3.75
N SER A 17 8.61 -1.23 -2.87
CA SER A 17 8.87 -1.01 -1.44
C SER A 17 9.38 -2.27 -0.74
N LEU A 18 8.92 -3.47 -1.13
CA LEU A 18 9.50 -4.72 -0.65
C LEU A 18 10.96 -4.89 -1.11
N ALA A 19 11.26 -4.56 -2.38
CA ALA A 19 12.63 -4.60 -2.88
C ALA A 19 13.52 -3.59 -2.13
N ILE A 20 13.03 -2.36 -1.92
CA ILE A 20 13.73 -1.32 -1.16
C ILE A 20 13.98 -1.77 0.28
N LEU A 21 13.04 -2.46 0.92
CA LEU A 21 13.24 -3.00 2.27
C LEU A 21 14.43 -3.98 2.30
N ILE A 22 14.44 -4.97 1.39
CA ILE A 22 15.46 -6.03 1.38
C ILE A 22 16.83 -5.46 0.97
N PHE A 23 16.91 -4.80 -0.19
CA PHE A 23 18.16 -4.26 -0.69
C PHE A 23 18.64 -3.07 0.14
N GLY A 24 17.72 -2.20 0.57
CA GLY A 24 18.03 -1.06 1.43
C GLY A 24 18.58 -1.50 2.79
N ALA A 25 18.05 -2.56 3.40
CA ALA A 25 18.57 -3.07 4.66
C ALA A 25 20.02 -3.56 4.51
N LEU A 26 20.34 -4.29 3.43
CA LEU A 26 21.70 -4.75 3.13
C LEU A 26 22.65 -3.57 2.83
N ILE A 27 22.19 -2.59 2.05
CA ILE A 27 22.98 -1.40 1.71
C ILE A 27 23.29 -0.59 2.97
N ILE A 28 22.28 -0.30 3.79
CA ILE A 28 22.46 0.43 5.06
C ILE A 28 23.39 -0.34 5.98
N PHE A 29 23.19 -1.64 6.15
CA PHE A 29 24.08 -2.45 6.98
C PHE A 29 25.54 -2.34 6.54
N LYS A 30 25.81 -2.42 5.23
CA LYS A 30 27.16 -2.30 4.66
C LYS A 30 27.74 -0.89 4.81
N ILE A 31 26.93 0.15 4.62
CA ILE A 31 27.36 1.55 4.78
C ILE A 31 27.75 1.85 6.22
N PHE A 32 27.00 1.35 7.20
CA PHE A 32 27.26 1.65 8.61
C PHE A 32 28.25 0.68 9.27
N LEU A 33 28.69 -0.37 8.57
CA LEU A 33 29.60 -1.39 9.10
C LEU A 33 30.94 -0.79 9.57
N PHE A 34 31.40 0.31 8.98
CA PHE A 34 32.63 0.98 9.41
C PHE A 34 32.55 1.61 10.81
N LEU A 35 31.35 1.91 11.31
CA LEU A 35 31.16 2.41 12.68
C LEU A 35 31.10 1.28 13.73
N GLY A 36 31.17 0.03 13.28
CA GLY A 36 31.10 -1.16 14.12
C GLY A 36 29.80 -1.94 13.96
N PHE A 37 29.90 -3.25 14.17
CA PHE A 37 28.82 -4.20 13.90
C PHE A 37 27.53 -3.91 14.70
N SER A 38 27.65 -3.61 15.99
CA SER A 38 26.48 -3.37 16.86
C SER A 38 25.68 -2.14 16.41
N LEU A 39 26.37 -1.06 16.05
CA LEU A 39 25.75 0.20 15.64
C LEU A 39 25.11 0.05 14.25
N ALA A 40 25.80 -0.63 13.33
CA ALA A 40 25.26 -0.96 12.01
C ALA A 40 23.96 -1.79 12.10
N LEU A 41 23.95 -2.83 12.94
CA LEU A 41 22.77 -3.67 13.14
C LEU A 41 21.60 -2.86 13.72
N PHE A 42 21.85 -2.03 14.74
CA PHE A 42 20.82 -1.18 15.34
C PHE A 42 20.18 -0.23 14.33
N ILE A 43 20.99 0.45 13.51
CA ILE A 43 20.49 1.35 12.45
C ILE A 43 19.70 0.59 11.39
N THR A 44 20.17 -0.58 10.96
CA THR A 44 19.44 -1.42 10.01
C THR A 44 18.08 -1.84 10.55
N VAL A 45 17.98 -2.20 11.84
CA VAL A 45 16.69 -2.54 12.47
C VAL A 45 15.74 -1.34 12.47
N ILE A 46 16.22 -0.14 12.81
CA ILE A 46 15.41 1.09 12.75
C ILE A 46 14.90 1.32 11.32
N PHE A 47 15.77 1.20 10.33
CA PHE A 47 15.39 1.33 8.92
C PHE A 47 14.31 0.33 8.51
N ILE A 48 14.43 -0.93 8.92
CA ILE A 48 13.43 -1.98 8.64
C ILE A 48 12.08 -1.60 9.25
N VAL A 49 12.06 -1.17 10.51
CA VAL A 49 10.82 -0.78 11.20
C VAL A 49 10.13 0.39 10.47
N ILE A 50 10.88 1.44 10.12
CA ILE A 50 10.33 2.59 9.40
C ILE A 50 9.81 2.16 8.02
N SER A 51 10.57 1.32 7.31
CA SER A 51 10.20 0.83 5.98
C SER A 51 8.94 -0.03 6.02
N LEU A 52 8.79 -0.89 7.04
CA LEU A 52 7.58 -1.69 7.25
C LEU A 52 6.35 -0.82 7.51
N PHE A 53 6.48 0.26 8.30
CA PHE A 53 5.39 1.23 8.47
C PHE A 53 4.95 1.86 7.14
N LEU A 54 5.90 2.17 6.26
CA LEU A 54 5.61 2.74 4.95
C LEU A 54 4.90 1.73 4.03
N ILE A 55 5.35 0.48 4.03
CA ILE A 55 4.70 -0.63 3.30
C ILE A 55 3.26 -0.83 3.81
N LEU A 56 3.07 -0.91 5.12
CA LEU A 56 1.74 -1.06 5.73
C LEU A 56 0.80 0.09 5.37
N THR A 57 1.33 1.32 5.30
CA THR A 57 0.53 2.49 4.92
C THR A 57 0.06 2.39 3.46
N LEU A 58 0.94 1.95 2.55
CA LEU A 58 0.58 1.71 1.14
C LEU A 58 -0.46 0.60 1.00
N ASP A 59 -0.30 -0.48 1.76
CA ASP A 59 -1.22 -1.61 1.74
C ASP A 59 -2.61 -1.21 2.28
N ALA A 60 -2.65 -0.51 3.42
CA ALA A 60 -3.88 0.03 3.99
C ALA A 60 -4.59 1.00 3.02
N PHE A 61 -3.82 1.81 2.29
CA PHE A 61 -4.36 2.70 1.26
C PHE A 61 -4.99 1.91 0.09
N SER A 62 -4.34 0.83 -0.36
CA SER A 62 -4.88 -0.07 -1.38
C SER A 62 -6.22 -0.67 -0.95
N ILE A 63 -6.28 -1.22 0.26
CA ILE A 63 -7.49 -1.84 0.83
C ILE A 63 -8.62 -0.81 0.97
N ASN A 64 -8.34 0.37 1.52
CA ASN A 64 -9.35 1.42 1.67
C ASN A 64 -9.92 1.86 0.32
N ARG A 65 -9.09 1.87 -0.74
CA ARG A 65 -9.57 2.19 -2.08
C ARG A 65 -10.53 1.13 -2.62
N GLN A 66 -10.23 -0.15 -2.43
CA GLN A 66 -11.11 -1.24 -2.82
C GLN A 66 -12.47 -1.14 -2.11
N ARG A 67 -12.46 -0.88 -0.79
CA ARG A 67 -13.69 -0.67 0.01
C ARG A 67 -14.53 0.49 -0.51
N LEU A 68 -13.90 1.60 -0.89
CA LEU A 68 -14.61 2.76 -1.47
C LEU A 68 -15.28 2.41 -2.80
N ASP A 69 -14.62 1.62 -3.64
CA ASP A 69 -15.17 1.23 -4.93
C ASP A 69 -16.31 0.19 -4.78
N GLU A 70 -16.22 -0.69 -3.80
CA GLU A 70 -17.32 -1.60 -3.42
C GLU A 70 -18.53 -0.83 -2.88
N ALA A 71 -18.30 0.14 -1.99
CA ALA A 71 -19.37 0.99 -1.47
C ALA A 71 -20.10 1.75 -2.60
N LYS A 72 -19.36 2.31 -3.55
CA LYS A 72 -19.96 2.97 -4.73
C LYS A 72 -20.78 2.02 -5.59
N LYS A 73 -20.31 0.78 -5.80
CA LYS A 73 -21.07 -0.24 -6.52
C LYS A 73 -22.38 -0.57 -5.79
N GLN A 74 -22.33 -0.71 -4.47
CA GLN A 74 -23.53 -0.95 -3.66
C GLN A 74 -24.52 0.21 -3.76
N THR A 75 -24.06 1.46 -3.61
CA THR A 75 -24.93 2.65 -3.77
C THR A 75 -25.61 2.68 -5.13
N ASN A 76 -24.86 2.46 -6.23
CA ASN A 76 -25.44 2.42 -7.57
C ASN A 76 -26.51 1.31 -7.70
N ILE A 77 -26.33 0.15 -7.06
CA ILE A 77 -27.33 -0.92 -7.09
C ILE A 77 -28.60 -0.49 -6.34
N LEU A 78 -28.46 0.14 -5.17
CA LEU A 78 -29.61 0.66 -4.42
C LEU A 78 -30.38 1.72 -5.20
N GLU A 79 -29.69 2.69 -5.83
CA GLU A 79 -30.33 3.72 -6.66
C GLU A 79 -31.06 3.11 -7.88
N ASN A 80 -30.51 2.06 -8.47
CA ASN A 80 -31.16 1.35 -9.57
C ASN A 80 -32.42 0.57 -9.11
N ILE A 81 -32.42 0.05 -7.88
CA ILE A 81 -33.60 -0.61 -7.30
C ILE A 81 -34.68 0.43 -6.99
N GLU A 82 -34.31 1.53 -6.33
CA GLU A 82 -35.22 2.63 -6.01
C GLU A 82 -35.88 3.19 -7.28
N SER A 83 -35.08 3.53 -8.30
CA SER A 83 -35.59 4.10 -9.55
C SER A 83 -36.47 3.15 -10.36
N LYS A 84 -36.30 1.82 -10.21
CA LYS A 84 -37.23 0.84 -10.79
C LYS A 84 -38.54 0.80 -10.02
N TYR A 85 -38.49 0.79 -8.69
CA TYR A 85 -39.68 0.73 -7.85
C TYR A 85 -40.55 1.98 -8.00
N THR A 86 -39.95 3.16 -8.15
CA THR A 86 -40.67 4.43 -8.39
C THR A 86 -41.29 4.53 -9.78
N LYS A 87 -40.85 3.73 -10.76
CA LYS A 87 -41.42 3.72 -12.14
C LYS A 87 -42.57 2.72 -12.32
N GLU A 88 -42.72 1.76 -11.40
CA GLU A 88 -43.80 0.76 -11.43
C GLU A 88 -45.04 1.17 -10.61
N VAL A 89 -44.98 2.32 -9.92
CA VAL A 89 -46.12 2.99 -9.26
C VAL A 89 -46.57 4.18 -10.10
#